data_AF-Q47BJ8-F1
#
_entry.id   AF-Q47BJ8-F1
#
_cell.length_a   1.000
_cell.length_b   1.000
_cell.length_c   1.000
_cell.angle_alpha   90.00
_cell.angle_beta   90.00
_cell.angle_gamma   90.00
#
_symmetry.space_group_name_H-M   'P 1'
#
loop_
_entity.id
_entity.type
_entity.pdbx_description
1 polymer ?
#
loop_
_entity_poly.entity_id
_entity_poly.type
_entity_poly.pdbx_seq_one_letter_code
_entity_poly.pdbx_strand_id
1 'polypeptide(L)'
;MESPKTGILILTMLAVTTLAGGFLGWTVRPQGASPPSAVALPVGRPSTDLLRATDDPIHFKPAIDSPTDDQSLACHREVLEDKVRETTPAGVQVATSKVWYRISYLYPRHAREGMAPEVTDWATGRPLESEIRFQLPAKE
;
A
#
# COMPACT_ATOMS: atom_id res chain seq x y z
N MET A 1 70.99 16.05 5.50
CA MET A 1 69.94 16.98 5.96
C MET A 1 69.22 17.48 4.73
N GLU A 2 68.06 16.89 4.45
CA GLU A 2 67.23 17.33 3.32
C GLU A 2 66.90 18.81 3.49
N SER A 3 66.98 19.58 2.40
CA SER A 3 66.86 21.03 2.49
C SER A 3 65.45 21.41 2.98
N PRO A 4 65.30 22.43 3.83
CA PRO A 4 63.99 22.86 4.32
C PRO A 4 63.04 23.25 3.17
N LYS A 5 63.59 23.61 2.00
CA LYS A 5 62.84 23.88 0.77
C LYS A 5 62.18 22.62 0.20
N THR A 6 62.84 21.47 0.31
CA THR A 6 62.32 20.17 -0.12
C THR A 6 61.16 19.73 0.78
N GLY A 7 61.28 19.95 2.09
CA GLY A 7 60.20 19.70 3.04
C GLY A 7 58.97 20.58 2.79
N ILE A 8 59.18 21.87 2.50
CA ILE A 8 58.08 22.78 2.15
C ILE A 8 57.39 22.36 0.85
N LEU A 9 58.15 21.97 -0.17
CA LEU A 9 57.58 21.50 -1.45
C LEU A 9 56.73 20.22 -1.30
N ILE A 10 57.17 19.28 -0.48
CA ILE A 10 56.40 18.06 -0.23
C ILE A 10 55.11 18.40 0.53
N LEU A 11 55.19 19.27 1.53
CA LEU A 11 54.05 19.64 2.36
C LEU A 11 53.01 20.45 1.57
N THR A 12 53.44 21.32 0.66
CA THR A 12 52.52 22.04 -0.24
C THR A 12 51.86 21.10 -1.24
N MET A 13 52.60 20.15 -1.83
CA MET A 13 51.99 19.14 -2.72
C MET A 13 50.96 18.29 -1.99
N LEU A 14 51.24 17.88 -0.75
CA LEU A 14 50.32 17.08 0.07
C LEU A 14 49.06 17.88 0.42
N ALA A 15 49.21 19.16 0.79
CA ALA A 15 48.08 20.03 1.07
C ALA A 15 47.17 20.22 -0.16
N VAL A 16 47.76 20.45 -1.32
CA VAL A 16 47.03 20.63 -2.58
C VAL A 16 46.29 19.35 -2.98
N THR A 17 46.92 18.18 -2.86
CA THR A 17 46.24 16.91 -3.17
C THR A 17 45.09 16.60 -2.22
N THR A 18 45.23 16.87 -0.92
CA THR A 18 44.10 16.73 0.03
C THR A 18 42.95 17.70 -0.24
N LEU A 19 43.24 18.96 -0.59
CA LEU A 19 42.21 19.96 -0.91
C LEU A 19 41.48 19.61 -2.21
N ALA A 20 42.21 19.17 -3.24
CA ALA A 20 41.61 18.75 -4.51
C ALA A 20 40.73 17.50 -4.34
N GLY A 21 41.18 16.51 -3.56
CA GLY A 21 40.41 15.30 -3.26
C GLY A 21 39.14 15.59 -2.44
N GLY A 22 39.23 16.47 -1.44
CA GLY A 22 38.06 16.91 -0.66
C GLY A 22 37.04 17.68 -1.49
N PHE A 23 37.49 18.54 -2.41
CA PHE A 23 36.60 19.30 -3.29
C PHE A 23 35.91 18.39 -4.32
N LEU A 24 36.64 17.46 -4.96
CA LEU A 24 36.04 16.47 -5.87
C LEU A 24 35.07 15.53 -5.11
N GLY A 25 35.40 15.15 -3.88
CA GLY A 25 34.53 14.34 -3.04
C GLY A 25 33.22 15.05 -2.67
N TRP A 26 33.25 16.38 -2.50
CA TRP A 26 32.05 17.19 -2.28
C TRP A 26 31.17 17.21 -3.54
N THR A 27 31.74 17.45 -4.72
CA THR A 27 30.94 17.56 -5.95
C THR A 27 30.33 16.21 -6.37
N VAL A 28 30.96 15.10 -6.01
CA VAL A 28 30.46 13.74 -6.30
C VAL A 28 29.58 13.18 -5.17
N ARG A 29 29.54 13.81 -3.99
CA ARG A 29 28.61 13.40 -2.92
C ARG A 29 27.19 13.55 -3.48
N PRO A 30 26.43 12.46 -3.69
CA PRO A 30 25.03 12.59 -4.02
C PRO A 30 24.45 13.39 -2.86
N GLN A 31 23.89 14.55 -3.17
CA GLN A 31 22.99 15.22 -2.26
C GLN A 31 21.91 14.18 -1.98
N GLY A 32 22.04 13.44 -0.87
CA GLY A 32 20.90 12.80 -0.27
C GLY A 32 19.92 13.94 -0.12
N ALA A 33 18.88 13.92 -0.96
CA ALA A 33 17.93 14.99 -1.05
C ALA A 33 17.47 15.26 0.38
N SER A 34 17.82 16.43 0.92
CA SER A 34 16.96 17.03 1.93
C SER A 34 15.56 16.95 1.34
N PRO A 35 14.58 16.33 2.01
CA PRO A 35 13.25 16.22 1.45
C PRO A 35 12.84 17.65 1.09
N PRO A 36 12.47 17.93 -0.17
CA PRO A 36 11.90 19.22 -0.45
C PRO A 36 10.71 19.36 0.48
N SER A 37 10.64 20.47 1.22
CA SER A 37 9.36 20.96 1.76
C SER A 37 8.32 20.75 0.68
N ALA A 38 7.42 19.79 0.90
CA ALA A 38 6.30 19.39 0.06
C ALA A 38 6.32 20.01 -1.35
N VAL A 39 7.23 19.55 -2.22
CA VAL A 39 6.99 19.69 -3.66
C VAL A 39 5.88 18.69 -3.94
N ALA A 40 4.69 19.21 -4.22
CA ALA A 40 3.60 18.44 -4.80
C ALA A 40 4.16 17.60 -5.94
N LEU A 41 4.25 16.28 -5.72
CA LEU A 41 4.62 15.36 -6.76
C LEU A 41 3.61 15.52 -7.90
N PRO A 42 4.04 15.53 -9.17
CA PRO A 42 3.11 15.53 -10.28
C PRO A 42 2.19 14.32 -10.14
N VAL A 43 0.90 14.59 -9.94
CA VAL A 43 -0.18 13.61 -10.03
C VAL A 43 -0.03 12.86 -11.34
N GLY A 44 0.12 11.54 -11.24
CA GLY A 44 -0.08 10.63 -12.36
C GLY A 44 0.98 10.70 -13.45
N ARG A 45 2.09 9.98 -13.26
CA ARG A 45 2.59 9.15 -14.38
C ARG A 45 2.24 7.71 -14.06
N PRO A 46 1.61 6.95 -14.98
CA PRO A 46 1.45 5.52 -14.80
C PRO A 46 2.86 4.92 -14.82
N SER A 47 3.38 4.56 -13.65
CA SER A 47 4.57 3.75 -13.58
C SER A 47 4.20 2.37 -14.10
N THR A 48 4.81 1.95 -15.20
CA THR A 48 4.74 0.57 -15.71
C THR A 48 5.42 -0.43 -14.77
N ASP A 49 5.99 0.05 -13.67
CA ASP A 49 6.51 -0.73 -12.57
C ASP A 49 5.39 -1.03 -11.56
N LEU A 50 4.64 -2.11 -11.84
CA LEU A 50 3.54 -2.60 -11.00
C LEU A 50 3.99 -2.80 -9.54
N LEU A 51 5.26 -3.12 -9.31
CA LEU A 51 5.80 -3.34 -7.98
C LEU A 51 5.93 -2.02 -7.21
N ARG A 52 6.27 -0.93 -7.88
CA ARG A 52 6.32 0.41 -7.27
C ARG A 52 4.92 0.99 -7.02
N ALA A 53 3.90 0.56 -7.77
CA ALA A 53 2.50 0.90 -7.49
C ALA A 53 1.93 0.18 -6.26
N THR A 54 2.59 -0.87 -5.77
CA THR A 54 2.14 -1.65 -4.60
C THR A 54 2.52 -0.97 -3.28
N ASP A 55 3.59 -0.19 -3.25
CA ASP A 55 4.13 0.47 -2.04
C ASP A 55 4.06 2.00 -2.11
N ASP A 56 2.87 2.56 -2.40
CA ASP A 56 2.65 4.00 -2.27
C ASP A 56 2.52 4.41 -0.79
N PRO A 57 3.28 5.44 -0.31
CA PRO A 57 3.22 5.93 1.07
C PRO A 57 1.82 6.26 1.59
N ILE A 58 0.85 6.54 0.72
CA ILE A 58 -0.53 6.84 1.10
C ILE A 58 -1.21 5.71 1.86
N HIS A 59 -0.78 4.46 1.67
CA HIS A 59 -1.35 3.28 2.35
C HIS A 59 -0.82 3.09 3.77
N PHE A 60 0.09 3.95 4.23
CA PHE A 60 0.74 3.84 5.53
C PHE A 60 0.46 5.05 6.41
N LYS A 61 0.53 4.85 7.73
CA LYS A 61 0.36 5.94 8.70
C LYS A 61 1.51 6.96 8.61
N PRO A 62 1.23 8.26 8.78
CA PRO A 62 -0.09 8.83 9.07
C PRO A 62 -0.95 9.13 7.84
N ALA A 63 -0.43 8.96 6.61
CA ALA A 63 -1.10 9.41 5.39
C ALA A 63 -2.46 8.72 5.15
N ILE A 64 -2.57 7.43 5.50
CA ILE A 64 -3.83 6.67 5.38
C ILE A 64 -4.96 7.20 6.27
N ASP A 65 -4.65 7.97 7.32
CA ASP A 65 -5.67 8.47 8.25
C ASP A 65 -6.47 9.65 7.67
N SER A 66 -5.98 10.31 6.61
CA SER A 66 -6.65 11.47 6.00
C SER A 66 -6.29 11.69 4.51
N PRO A 67 -6.49 10.70 3.61
CA PRO A 67 -6.29 10.90 2.19
C PRO A 67 -7.38 11.81 1.60
N THR A 68 -7.06 12.56 0.54
CA THR A 68 -8.07 13.24 -0.27
C THR A 68 -8.68 12.29 -1.30
N ASP A 69 -9.86 12.64 -1.83
CA ASP A 69 -10.54 11.86 -2.87
C ASP A 69 -9.65 11.70 -4.11
N ASP A 70 -9.03 12.78 -4.58
CA ASP A 70 -8.11 12.76 -5.73
C ASP A 70 -6.92 11.81 -5.53
N GLN A 71 -6.38 11.77 -4.31
CA GLN A 71 -5.27 10.88 -3.98
C GLN A 71 -5.69 9.41 -3.95
N SER A 72 -6.88 9.13 -3.44
CA SER A 72 -7.45 7.78 -3.43
C SER A 72 -7.74 7.28 -4.85
N LEU A 73 -8.32 8.14 -5.68
CA LEU A 73 -8.71 7.82 -7.06
C LEU A 73 -7.55 7.77 -8.06
N ALA A 74 -6.34 8.17 -7.65
CA ALA A 74 -5.13 8.01 -8.47
C ALA A 74 -4.83 6.52 -8.73
N CYS A 75 -5.05 5.67 -7.71
CA CYS A 75 -4.89 4.22 -7.81
C CYS A 75 -6.24 3.50 -7.89
N HIS A 76 -7.27 3.99 -7.18
CA HIS A 76 -8.58 3.35 -7.07
C HIS A 76 -9.61 3.86 -8.08
N ARG A 77 -9.18 4.15 -9.31
CA ARG A 77 -10.08 4.71 -10.31
C ARG A 77 -11.22 3.76 -10.66
N GLU A 78 -11.04 2.46 -10.41
CA GLU A 78 -12.07 1.44 -10.52
C GLU A 78 -13.35 1.78 -9.73
N VAL A 79 -13.27 2.55 -8.65
CA VAL A 79 -14.47 2.93 -7.88
C VAL A 79 -15.45 3.76 -8.72
N LEU A 80 -14.93 4.59 -9.64
CA LEU A 80 -15.76 5.41 -10.53
C LEU A 80 -15.95 4.78 -11.90
N GLU A 81 -14.96 4.02 -12.36
CA GLU A 81 -14.90 3.53 -13.73
C GLU A 81 -15.36 2.08 -13.89
N ASP A 82 -15.42 1.29 -12.81
CA ASP A 82 -15.86 -0.09 -12.90
C ASP A 82 -17.34 -0.12 -13.28
N LYS A 83 -17.56 -0.52 -14.51
CA LYS A 83 -18.87 -0.80 -15.07
C LYS A 83 -18.95 -2.30 -15.23
N VAL A 84 -20.06 -2.85 -14.74
CA VAL A 84 -20.41 -4.24 -15.01
C VAL A 84 -20.30 -4.47 -16.52
N ARG A 85 -19.42 -5.38 -16.93
CA ARG A 85 -19.23 -5.71 -18.34
C ARG A 85 -20.52 -6.35 -18.87
N GLU A 86 -20.94 -6.01 -20.09
CA GLU A 86 -22.09 -6.66 -20.73
C GLU A 86 -21.86 -8.15 -20.96
N THR A 87 -20.60 -8.52 -21.21
CA THR A 87 -20.16 -9.90 -21.47
C THR A 87 -18.94 -10.23 -20.63
N THR A 88 -18.94 -11.42 -20.02
CA THR A 88 -17.77 -11.94 -19.28
C THR A 88 -16.61 -12.27 -20.23
N PRO A 89 -15.36 -12.38 -19.73
CA PRO A 89 -14.23 -12.83 -20.55
C PRO A 89 -14.43 -14.20 -21.23
N ALA A 90 -15.31 -15.04 -20.67
CA ALA A 90 -15.68 -16.34 -21.24
C ALA A 90 -16.81 -16.25 -22.29
N GLY A 91 -17.26 -15.04 -22.66
CA GLY A 91 -18.29 -14.82 -23.68
C GLY A 91 -19.73 -14.94 -23.19
N VAL A 92 -19.96 -15.16 -21.89
CA VAL A 92 -21.33 -15.26 -21.32
C VAL A 92 -21.89 -13.85 -21.10
N GLN A 93 -23.10 -13.60 -21.60
CA GLN A 93 -23.83 -12.35 -21.38
C GLN A 93 -24.23 -12.21 -19.91
N VAL A 94 -23.96 -11.06 -19.29
CA VAL A 94 -24.31 -10.83 -17.89
C VAL A 94 -25.82 -10.83 -17.68
N ALA A 95 -26.59 -10.31 -18.63
CA ALA A 95 -28.06 -10.33 -18.58
C ALA A 95 -28.67 -11.74 -18.46
N THR A 96 -27.95 -12.77 -18.89
CA THR A 96 -28.39 -14.18 -18.80
C THR A 96 -27.60 -14.99 -17.77
N SER A 97 -26.61 -14.37 -17.12
CA SER A 97 -25.78 -15.02 -16.12
C SER A 97 -26.45 -14.94 -14.75
N LYS A 98 -26.46 -16.06 -14.02
CA LYS A 98 -26.81 -16.06 -12.60
C LYS A 98 -25.56 -15.71 -11.82
N VAL A 99 -25.47 -14.45 -11.36
CA VAL A 99 -24.43 -14.06 -10.42
C VAL A 99 -24.66 -14.84 -9.13
N TRP A 100 -23.61 -15.46 -8.61
CA TRP A 100 -23.60 -15.95 -7.23
C TRP A 100 -23.57 -14.74 -6.30
N TYR A 101 -24.70 -14.04 -6.17
CA TYR A 101 -24.85 -13.08 -5.10
C TYR A 101 -24.59 -13.82 -3.81
N ARG A 102 -23.77 -13.23 -2.93
CA ARG A 102 -23.67 -13.63 -1.54
C ARG A 102 -25.09 -13.63 -1.00
N ILE A 103 -25.68 -14.81 -0.84
CA ILE A 103 -26.99 -14.90 -0.23
C ILE A 103 -26.80 -14.35 1.18
N SER A 104 -27.53 -13.30 1.53
CA SER A 104 -27.62 -12.76 2.88
C SER A 104 -28.38 -13.76 3.77
N TYR A 105 -27.94 -15.02 3.80
CA TYR A 105 -28.35 -15.89 4.88
C TYR A 105 -27.82 -15.23 6.14
N LEU A 106 -28.72 -14.89 7.06
CA LEU A 106 -28.32 -14.57 8.41
C LEU A 106 -27.63 -15.81 8.96
N TYR A 107 -26.30 -15.83 8.90
CA TYR A 107 -25.52 -16.87 9.55
C TYR A 107 -25.98 -16.98 11.00
N PRO A 108 -26.36 -18.18 11.46
CA PRO A 108 -26.76 -18.38 12.83
C PRO A 108 -25.62 -18.01 13.77
N ARG A 109 -25.93 -17.34 14.89
CA ARG A 109 -24.95 -17.04 15.93
C ARG A 109 -24.88 -18.22 16.89
N HIS A 110 -24.25 -19.31 16.46
CA HIS A 110 -24.00 -20.46 17.32
C HIS A 110 -23.23 -20.03 18.56
N ALA A 111 -23.73 -20.41 19.74
CA ALA A 111 -23.02 -20.19 20.98
C ALA A 111 -21.72 -21.02 20.98
N ARG A 112 -20.63 -20.40 21.43
CA ARG A 112 -19.34 -21.10 21.65
C ARG A 112 -18.84 -20.81 23.04
N GLU A 113 -18.02 -21.71 23.56
CA GLU A 113 -17.34 -21.50 24.84
C GLU A 113 -16.54 -20.18 24.82
N GLY A 114 -16.65 -19.39 25.89
CA GLY A 114 -16.02 -18.07 25.99
C GLY A 114 -16.66 -16.95 25.16
N MET A 115 -17.83 -17.16 24.56
CA MET A 115 -18.60 -16.08 23.91
C MET A 115 -19.11 -15.08 24.96
N ALA A 116 -19.01 -13.79 24.67
CA ALA A 116 -19.55 -12.74 25.52
C ALA A 116 -21.07 -12.93 25.73
N PRO A 117 -21.58 -12.77 26.97
CA PRO A 117 -22.99 -12.99 27.27
C PRO A 117 -23.90 -11.93 26.64
N GLU A 118 -23.35 -10.77 26.29
CA GLU A 118 -24.09 -9.69 25.63
C GLU A 118 -24.33 -9.98 24.14
N VAL A 119 -25.55 -9.67 23.70
CA VAL A 119 -25.94 -9.69 22.28
C VAL A 119 -25.96 -8.25 21.81
N THR A 120 -25.00 -7.90 20.97
CA THR A 120 -24.93 -6.59 20.30
C THR A 120 -26.07 -6.38 19.31
N ASP A 121 -26.48 -5.14 19.08
CA ASP A 121 -27.63 -4.77 18.23
C ASP A 121 -27.65 -5.44 16.84
N TRP A 122 -26.50 -5.57 16.17
CA TRP A 122 -26.41 -6.21 14.84
C TRP A 122 -26.72 -7.72 14.86
N ALA A 123 -26.72 -8.34 16.05
CA ALA A 123 -26.96 -9.76 16.29
C ALA A 123 -28.36 -10.03 16.88
N THR A 124 -29.12 -9.00 17.22
CA THR A 124 -30.50 -9.12 17.73
C THR A 124 -31.39 -9.80 16.69
N GLY A 125 -32.13 -10.84 17.12
CA GLY A 125 -33.06 -11.58 16.25
C GLY A 125 -32.42 -12.56 15.27
N ARG A 126 -31.09 -12.79 15.34
CA ARG A 126 -30.43 -13.82 14.52
C ARG A 126 -30.77 -15.23 15.02
N PRO A 127 -30.95 -16.21 14.12
CA PRO A 127 -31.06 -17.61 14.51
C PRO A 127 -29.84 -18.07 15.32
N LEU A 128 -30.04 -18.98 16.26
CA LEU A 128 -28.93 -19.63 16.99
C LEU A 128 -28.48 -20.93 16.32
N GLU A 129 -29.34 -21.51 15.49
CA GLU A 129 -29.09 -22.74 14.75
C GLU A 129 -29.41 -22.55 13.27
N SER A 130 -28.80 -23.39 12.42
CA SER A 130 -29.12 -23.41 10.99
C SER A 130 -30.52 -23.97 10.74
N GLU A 131 -31.12 -23.64 9.59
CA GLU A 131 -32.38 -24.27 9.19
C GLU A 131 -32.22 -25.80 9.12
N ILE A 132 -33.28 -26.55 9.44
CA ILE A 132 -33.26 -28.02 9.49
C ILE A 132 -32.71 -28.65 8.20
N ARG A 133 -32.98 -28.05 7.02
CA ARG A 133 -32.46 -28.52 5.72
C ARG A 133 -30.93 -28.48 5.58
N PHE A 134 -30.26 -27.73 6.45
CA PHE A 134 -28.80 -27.56 6.48
C PHE A 134 -28.15 -28.24 7.69
N GLN A 135 -28.93 -28.82 8.60
CA GLN A 135 -28.40 -29.57 9.74
C GLN A 135 -27.98 -30.97 9.30
N LEU A 136 -26.89 -31.47 9.88
CA LEU A 136 -26.52 -32.87 9.73
C LEU A 136 -27.54 -33.76 10.46
N PRO A 137 -27.78 -34.99 9.96
CA PRO A 137 -28.59 -35.95 10.71
C PRO A 137 -27.97 -36.19 12.10
N ALA A 138 -28.82 -36.44 13.09
CA ALA A 138 -28.36 -36.77 14.44
C ALA A 138 -27.41 -37.97 14.38
N LYS A 139 -26.28 -37.86 15.07
CA LYS A 139 -25.31 -38.94 15.16
C LYS A 139 -25.85 -39.98 16.15
N GLU A 140 -26.13 -41.19 15.67
CA GLU A 140 -26.47 -42.35 16.49
C GLU A 140 -25.33 -42.75 17.44
#